data_AF-A0A256ZL59-F1
#
_entry.id   AF-A0A256ZL59-F1
#
_cell.length_a   1.000
_cell.length_b   1.000
_cell.length_c   1.000
_cell.angle_alpha   90.00
_cell.angle_beta   90.00
_cell.angle_gamma   90.00
#
_symmetry.space_group_name_H-M   'P 1'
#
loop_
_entity.id
_entity.type
_entity.pdbx_description
1 polymer ?
#
loop_
_entity_poly.entity_id
_entity_poly.type
_entity_poly.pdbx_seq_one_letter_code
_entity_poly.pdbx_strand_id
1 'polypeptide(L)' 'MDHSETNRKAHETNIRRLIDEFGESRGDRIRRVYENAKEAAEVKARVGDFTPIFIYREVRSMLKSMGTWR' A
#
# COMPACT_ATOMS: atom_id res chain seq x y z
N MET A 1 19.83 13.14 4.00
CA MET A 1 18.48 12.92 3.47
C MET A 1 17.58 12.51 4.62
N ASP A 2 16.42 13.14 4.73
CA ASP A 2 15.39 12.73 5.68
C ASP A 2 14.75 11.42 5.19
N HIS A 3 14.90 10.34 5.96
CA HIS A 3 14.36 9.03 5.60
C HIS A 3 12.83 9.03 5.63
N SER A 4 12.20 9.94 6.38
CA SER A 4 10.74 10.05 6.48
C SER A 4 10.11 10.56 5.17
N GLU A 5 10.75 11.51 4.49
CA GLU A 5 10.24 12.07 3.22
C GLU A 5 10.34 11.04 2.08
N THR A 6 11.45 10.30 2.03
CA THR A 6 11.67 9.24 1.05
C THR A 6 10.64 8.12 1.21
N ASN A 7 10.39 7.68 2.45
CA ASN A 7 9.37 6.67 2.73
C ASN A 7 7.97 7.16 2.34
N ARG A 8 7.60 8.39 2.71
CA ARG A 8 6.31 8.98 2.33
C ARG A 8 6.10 8.98 0.81
N LYS A 9 7.10 9.42 0.04
CA LYS A 9 7.05 9.42 -1.44
C LYS A 9 6.89 8.00 -2.02
N ALA A 10 7.53 7.01 -1.42
CA ALA A 10 7.40 5.62 -1.84
C ALA A 10 5.98 5.07 -1.61
N HIS A 11 5.35 5.37 -0.47
CA HIS A 11 3.95 4.98 -0.23
C HIS A 11 2.99 5.63 -1.23
N GLU A 12 3.12 6.93 -1.47
CA GLU A 12 2.30 7.65 -2.46
C GLU A 12 2.47 7.07 -3.88
N THR A 13 3.70 6.74 -4.26
CA THR A 13 3.99 6.12 -5.56
C THR A 13 3.33 4.75 -5.68
N ASN A 14 3.39 3.94 -4.61
CA ASN A 14 2.77 2.61 -4.60
C ASN A 14 1.25 2.68 -4.67
N ILE A 15 0.62 3.63 -3.98
CA ILE A 15 -0.82 3.86 -4.06
C ILE A 15 -1.21 4.19 -5.50
N ARG A 16 -0.52 5.13 -6.16
CA ARG A 16 -0.80 5.50 -7.56
C ARG A 16 -0.68 4.30 -8.49
N ARG A 17 0.39 3.51 -8.37
CA ARG A 17 0.57 2.27 -9.16
C ARG A 17 -0.57 1.27 -8.98
N LEU A 18 -1.11 1.13 -7.76
CA LEU A 18 -2.26 0.27 -7.50
C LEU A 18 -3.53 0.85 -8.13
N ILE A 19 -3.72 2.17 -8.09
CA ILE A 19 -4.86 2.83 -8.75
C ILE A 19 -4.79 2.61 -10.26
N ASP A 20 -3.61 2.79 -10.87
CA ASP A 20 -3.39 2.54 -12.29
C ASP A 20 -3.65 1.06 -12.66
N GLU A 21 -3.26 0.12 -11.80
CA GLU A 21 -3.43 -1.33 -12.03
C GLU A 21 -4.89 -1.81 -11.88
N PHE A 22 -5.63 -1.28 -10.89
CA PHE A 22 -6.97 -1.78 -10.53
C PHE A 22 -8.11 -0.84 -10.93
N GLY A 23 -7.81 0.35 -11.45
CA GLY A 23 -8.74 1.34 -11.99
C GLY A 23 -9.03 2.52 -11.04
N GLU A 24 -9.12 3.72 -11.62
CA GLU A 24 -9.39 4.97 -10.89
C GLU A 24 -10.71 4.96 -10.10
N SER A 25 -11.74 4.28 -10.60
CA SER A 25 -13.02 4.13 -9.90
C SER A 25 -12.90 3.44 -8.54
N ARG A 26 -11.79 2.75 -8.27
CA ARG A 26 -11.48 2.08 -7.00
C ARG A 26 -10.47 2.86 -6.16
N GLY A 27 -10.06 4.06 -6.56
CA GLY A 27 -8.98 4.84 -5.95
C GLY A 27 -9.13 5.03 -4.44
N ASP A 28 -10.31 5.48 -3.99
CA ASP A 28 -10.58 5.69 -2.56
C ASP A 28 -10.56 4.41 -1.74
N ARG A 29 -10.93 3.28 -2.36
CA ARG A 29 -10.86 1.96 -1.71
C ARG A 29 -9.42 1.49 -1.61
N ILE A 30 -8.65 1.63 -2.69
CA ILE A 30 -7.24 1.24 -2.75
C ILE A 30 -6.43 2.02 -1.72
N ARG A 31 -6.64 3.34 -1.62
CA ARG A 31 -6.01 4.19 -0.60
C ARG A 31 -6.34 3.72 0.82
N ARG A 32 -7.61 3.44 1.10
CA ARG A 32 -8.04 2.94 2.43
C ARG A 32 -7.41 1.60 2.78
N VAL A 33 -7.41 0.64 1.85
CA VAL A 33 -6.80 -0.68 2.08
C VAL A 33 -5.29 -0.53 2.32
N TYR A 34 -4.64 0.35 1.56
CA TYR A 34 -3.20 0.59 1.70
C TYR A 34 -2.83 1.25 3.03
N GLU A 35 -3.55 2.29 3.46
CA GLU A 35 -3.31 2.93 4.76
C GLU A 35 -3.60 1.96 5.92
N ASN A 36 -4.66 1.16 5.84
CA ASN A 36 -4.92 0.14 6.87
C ASN A 36 -3.79 -0.90 6.97
N ALA A 37 -3.28 -1.38 5.82
CA ALA A 37 -2.15 -2.32 5.79
C ALA A 37 -0.88 -1.66 6.34
N LYS A 38 -0.70 -0.37 6.05
CA LYS A 38 0.41 0.42 6.55
C LYS A 38 0.36 0.53 8.08
N GLU A 39 -0.76 0.99 8.65
CA GLU A 39 -0.96 1.09 10.10
C GLU A 39 -0.80 -0.28 10.79
N ALA A 40 -1.37 -1.34 10.22
CA ALA A 40 -1.27 -2.68 10.78
C ALA A 40 0.18 -3.18 10.83
N ALA A 41 0.98 -2.85 9.82
CA ALA A 41 2.39 -3.22 9.78
C ALA A 41 3.27 -2.30 10.63
N GLU A 42 2.93 -1.02 10.80
CA GLU A 42 3.54 -0.12 11.80
C GLU A 42 3.31 -0.61 13.24
N VAL A 43 2.12 -1.14 13.55
CA VAL A 43 1.80 -1.72 14.87
C VAL A 43 2.56 -3.03 15.12
N LYS A 44 2.70 -3.87 14.08
CA LYS A 44 3.40 -5.17 14.18
C LYS A 44 4.93 -5.03 14.23
N ALA A 45 5.49 -4.06 13.53
CA ALA A 45 6.92 -3.85 13.46
C ALA A 45 7.37 -3.03 14.68
N ARG A 46 7.91 -3.70 15.71
CA ARG A 46 8.62 -3.04 16.83
C ARG A 46 9.91 -2.30 16.42
N VAL A 47 10.28 -2.27 15.14
CA VAL A 47 11.59 -1.83 14.65
C VAL A 47 11.44 -1.10 13.31
N GLY A 48 12.06 0.08 13.22
CA GLY A 48 11.89 1.11 12.20
C GLY A 48 12.31 0.81 10.76
N ASP A 49 12.34 -0.45 10.32
CA ASP A 49 12.60 -0.84 8.93
C ASP A 49 11.30 -1.21 8.21
N PHE A 50 10.38 -0.26 8.23
CA PHE A 50 9.13 -0.39 7.50
C PHE A 50 9.40 -0.18 6.01
N THR A 51 9.38 -1.26 5.22
CA THR A 51 9.66 -1.15 3.78
C THR A 51 8.36 -1.00 2.98
N PRO A 52 8.14 0.13 2.26
CA PRO A 52 6.95 0.36 1.44
C PRO A 52 6.64 -0.75 0.43
N ILE A 53 7.66 -1.51 0.00
CA ILE A 53 7.52 -2.61 -0.96
C ILE A 53 6.70 -3.78 -0.42
N PHE A 54 6.77 -4.08 0.88
CA PHE A 54 6.03 -5.20 1.46
C PHE A 54 4.53 -4.91 1.47
N ILE A 55 4.14 -3.71 1.91
CA ILE A 55 2.74 -3.27 1.91
C ILE A 55 2.19 -3.27 0.49
N TYR A 56 2.94 -2.73 -0.47
CA TYR A 56 2.53 -2.76 -1.87
C TYR A 56 2.25 -4.18 -2.35
N ARG A 57 3.13 -5.14 -2.06
CA ARG A 57 2.93 -6.54 -2.47
C ARG A 57 1.71 -7.17 -1.79
N GLU A 58 1.54 -6.94 -0.49
CA GLU A 58 0.41 -7.46 0.28
C GLU A 58 -0.92 -6.91 -0.25
N VAL A 59 -1.03 -5.59 -0.35
CA VAL A 59 -2.23 -4.89 -0.84
C VAL A 59 -2.53 -5.30 -2.27
N ARG A 60 -1.52 -5.38 -3.14
CA ARG A 60 -1.69 -5.86 -4.52
C ARG A 60 -2.26 -7.28 -4.55
N SER A 61 -1.73 -8.18 -3.72
CA SER A 61 -2.22 -9.56 -3.62
C SER A 61 -3.67 -9.61 -3.15
N MET A 62 -4.02 -8.83 -2.12
CA MET A 62 -5.39 -8.72 -1.64
C MET A 62 -6.33 -8.24 -2.74
N LEU A 63 -5.99 -7.14 -3.42
CA LEU A 63 -6.81 -6.57 -4.50
C LEU A 63 -6.98 -7.56 -5.67
N LYS A 64 -5.96 -8.35 -6.02
CA LYS A 64 -6.08 -9.43 -7.01
C LYS A 64 -7.07 -10.50 -6.57
N SER A 65 -6.98 -10.97 -5.32
CA SER A 65 -7.88 -11.99 -4.78
C SER A 65 -9.35 -11.54 -4.70
N MET A 66 -9.58 -10.25 -4.49
CA MET A 66 -10.92 -9.66 -4.44
C MET A 66 -11.55 -9.45 -5.82
N GLY A 67 -10.73 -9.36 -6.87
CA GLY A 67 -11.19 -9.22 -8.26
C GLY A 67 -11.40 -10.54 -9.00
N THR A 68 -11.01 -11.68 -8.42
CA THR A 68 -11.04 -13.00 -9.08
C THR A 68 -12.29 -13.83 -8.81
N TRP A 69 -13.27 -13.31 -8.08
CA TRP A 69 -14.60 -13.94 -7.96
C TRP A 69 -15.41 -13.61 -9.21
N ARG A 70 -15.18 -14.40 -10.26
CA ARG A 70 -16.12 -14.58 -11.37
C ARG A 70 -17.08 -15.71 -11.04
#